data_AF-A0A1L3ZGR5-F1
#
_entry.id   AF-A0A1L3ZGR5-F1
#
_cell.length_a   1.000
_cell.length_b   1.000
_cell.length_c   1.000
_cell.angle_alpha   90.00
_cell.angle_beta   90.00
_cell.angle_gamma   90.00
#
_symmetry.space_group_name_H-M   'P 1'
#
loop_
_entity.id
_entity.type
_entity.pdbx_description
1 polymer ?
#
loop_
_entity_poly.entity_id
_entity_poly.type
_entity_poly.pdbx_seq_one_letter_code
_entity_poly.pdbx_strand_id
1 'polypeptide(L)' 'MKGSSISVSMVGRSVLLEGYVAGYGNREKATAIAALIAGPENVHDRMQDRDTTDS' A
#
# COMPACT_ATOMS: atom_id res chain seq x y z
N MET A 1 5.82 9.71 -16.92
CA MET A 1 5.42 8.49 -16.18
C MET A 1 4.80 8.91 -14.86
N LYS A 2 3.50 8.66 -14.62
CA LYS A 2 2.92 8.84 -13.27
C LYS A 2 3.56 7.78 -12.37
N GLY A 3 4.48 8.16 -11.48
CA GLY A 3 5.17 7.23 -10.59
C GLY A 3 4.20 6.41 -9.75
N SER A 4 4.55 5.16 -9.43
CA SER A 4 3.86 4.37 -8.41
C SER A 4 4.21 4.94 -7.04
N SER A 5 3.51 6.01 -6.66
CA SER A 5 3.62 6.59 -5.32
C SER A 5 2.49 6.04 -4.46
N ILE A 6 2.87 5.46 -3.33
CA ILE A 6 1.96 5.19 -2.23
C ILE A 6 2.15 6.28 -1.17
N SER A 7 1.06 6.71 -0.55
CA SER A 7 1.07 7.53 0.65
C SER A 7 0.83 6.64 1.87
N VAL A 8 1.57 6.92 2.93
CA VAL A 8 1.41 6.27 4.23
C VAL A 8 0.93 7.32 5.21
N SER A 9 -0.21 7.07 5.87
CA SER A 9 -0.71 7.91 6.95
C SER A 9 -0.95 7.10 8.21
N MET A 10 -0.72 7.72 9.37
CA MET A 10 -0.98 7.15 10.69
C MET A 10 -2.25 7.77 11.26
N VAL A 11 -3.21 6.94 11.65
CA VAL A 11 -4.42 7.36 12.37
C VAL A 11 -4.47 6.60 13.69
N GLY A 12 -4.04 7.26 14.77
CA GLY A 12 -3.83 6.59 16.05
C GLY A 12 -2.78 5.49 15.92
N ARG A 13 -3.17 4.23 16.20
CA ARG A 13 -2.31 3.05 16.05
C ARG A 13 -2.39 2.40 14.67
N SER A 14 -3.27 2.90 13.81
CA SER A 14 -3.53 2.32 12.49
C SER A 14 -2.67 2.96 11.41
N VAL A 15 -2.18 2.13 10.49
CA VAL A 15 -1.52 2.56 9.24
C VAL A 15 -2.53 2.46 8.10
N LEU A 16 -2.66 3.53 7.31
CA LEU A 16 -3.41 3.54 6.06
C LEU A 16 -2.45 3.67 4.87
N LEU A 17 -2.54 2.69 3.96
CA LEU A 17 -1.78 2.65 2.71
C LEU A 17 -2.70 3.02 1.54
N GLU A 18 -2.38 4.09 0.83
CA GLU A 18 -3.18 4.62 -0.29
C GLU A 18 -2.31 4.91 -1.51
N GLY A 19 -2.89 4.89 -2.71
CA GLY A 19 -2.20 5.21 -3.96
C GLY A 19 -2.02 4.01 -4.89
N TYR A 20 -1.13 4.14 -5.89
CA TYR A 20 -0.95 3.14 -6.94
C TYR A 20 0.31 2.31 -6.72
N VAL A 21 0.15 0.99 -6.69
CA VAL A 21 1.25 0.02 -6.66
C VAL A 21 1.44 -0.59 -8.04
N ALA A 22 2.70 -0.88 -8.39
CA ALA A 22 3.02 -1.47 -9.69
C ALA A 22 2.59 -2.94 -9.84
N GLY A 23 1.97 -3.55 -8.83
CA GLY A 23 1.39 -4.90 -8.88
C GLY A 23 1.29 -5.57 -7.51
N TYR A 24 0.64 -6.74 -7.49
CA TYR A 24 0.31 -7.51 -6.29
C TYR A 24 1.53 -7.79 -5.37
N GLY A 25 2.68 -8.17 -5.93
CA GLY A 25 3.88 -8.41 -5.11
C GLY A 25 4.44 -7.17 -4.40
N ASN A 26 4.17 -5.96 -4.91
CA ASN A 26 4.55 -4.72 -4.22
C ASN A 26 3.53 -4.34 -3.14
N ARG A 27 2.25 -4.63 -3.36
CA ARG A 27 1.20 -4.53 -2.35
C ARG A 27 1.53 -5.38 -1.13
N GLU A 28 1.79 -6.67 -1.32
CA GLU A 28 2.11 -7.57 -0.21
C GLU A 28 3.32 -7.10 0.60
N LYS A 29 4.38 -6.62 -0.08
CA LYS A 29 5.56 -6.06 0.59
C LYS A 29 5.22 -4.83 1.42
N ALA A 30 4.46 -3.88 0.86
CA ALA A 30 4.08 -2.67 1.58
C ALA A 30 3.22 -3.00 2.82
N THR A 31 2.24 -3.90 2.68
CA THR A 31 1.38 -4.33 3.78
C THR A 31 2.18 -5.08 4.86
N ALA A 32 3.12 -5.94 4.46
CA ALA A 32 3.99 -6.65 5.40
C ALA A 32 4.90 -5.68 6.20
N ILE A 33 5.49 -4.68 5.54
CA ILE A 33 6.30 -3.65 6.21
C ILE A 33 5.44 -2.85 7.20
N ALA A 34 4.23 -2.45 6.80
CA ALA A 34 3.31 -1.74 7.69
C ALA A 34 2.91 -2.61 8.91
N ALA A 35 2.68 -3.91 8.70
CA ALA A 35 2.31 -4.84 9.75
C ALA A 35 3.43 -5.03 10.79
N LEU A 36 4.69 -4.94 10.38
CA LEU A 36 5.83 -4.96 11.32
C LEU A 36 5.86 -3.74 12.26
N ILE A 37 5.28 -2.62 11.84
CA ILE A 37 5.27 -1.37 12.60
C ILE A 37 4.03 -1.27 13.49
N ALA A 38 2.85 -1.59 12.94
CA ALA A 38 1.58 -1.35 13.59
C ALA A 38 0.88 -2.61 14.12
N GLY A 39 1.38 -3.80 13.78
CA GLY A 39 0.62 -5.05 13.91
C GLY A 39 -0.33 -5.25 12.72
N PRO A 40 -0.52 -6.50 12.25
CA PRO A 40 -1.33 -6.78 11.05
C PRO A 40 -2.79 -6.34 11.18
N GLU A 41 -3.34 -6.35 12.40
CA GLU A 41 -4.72 -5.93 12.68
C GLU A 41 -4.95 -4.42 12.53
N ASN A 42 -3.86 -3.62 12.50
CA ASN A 42 -3.92 -2.16 12.42
C ASN A 42 -3.51 -1.65 11.02
N VAL A 43 -3.35 -2.53 10.03
CA VAL A 43 -3.04 -2.13 8.65
C VAL A 43 -4.29 -2.09 7.79
N HIS A 44 -4.55 -0.94 7.18
CA HIS A 44 -5.63 -0.75 6.22
C HIS A 44 -5.05 -0.52 4.84
N ASP A 45 -5.26 -1.48 3.95
CA ASP A 45 -4.83 -1.39 2.55
C ASP A 45 -5.96 -0.83 1.67
N ARG A 46 -5.71 0.33 1.06
CA ARG A 46 -6.55 0.96 0.03
C ARG A 46 -5.75 1.26 -1.24
N MET A 47 -4.60 0.62 -1.41
CA MET A 47 -3.81 0.75 -2.63
C MET A 47 -4.60 0.20 -3.82
N GLN A 48 -4.32 0.70 -5.01
CA GLN A 48 -4.86 0.20 -6.28
C GLN A 48 -3.74 -0.43 -7.08
N ASP A 49 -3.99 -1.62 -7.61
CA ASP A 49 -3.08 -2.24 -8.56
C ASP A 49 -3.17 -1.45 -9.87
N ARG A 50 -2.03 -1.18 -10.47
CA ARG A 50 -2.01 -0.54 -11.77
C ARG A 50 -2.38 -1.58 -12.81
N ASP A 51 -3.56 -1.46 -13.41
CA ASP A 51 -3.94 -2.27 -14.57
C ASP A 51 -2.91 -2.02 -15.68
N THR A 52 -2.19 -3.07 -16.08
CA THR A 52 -1.35 -3.06 -17.28
C THR A 52 -2.25 -3.23 -18.50
N THR A 53 -3.21 -2.32 -18.72
CA THR A 53 -4.07 -2.30 -19.91
C THR A 53 -3.80 -1.06 -20.76
N ASP A 54 -2.53 -0.67 -20.85
CA ASP A 54 -2.02 0.26 -21.85
C ASP A 54 -0.63 -0.24 -22.27
N SER A 55 -0.59 -1.14 -23.24
CA SER A 55 0.57 -1.50 -24.08
C SER A 55 0.08 -2.08 -25.39
#